data_AF-A0A6A7KSG4-F1
#
_entry.id   AF-A0A6A7KSG4-F1
#
_cell.length_a   1.000
_cell.length_b   1.000
_cell.length_c   1.000
_cell.angle_alpha   90.00
_cell.angle_beta   90.00
_cell.angle_gamma   90.00
#
_symmetry.space_group_name_H-M   'P 1'
#
loop_
_entity.id
_entity.type
_entity.pdbx_description
1 polymer ?
#
loop_
_entity_poly.entity_id
_entity_poly.type
_entity_poly.pdbx_seq_one_letter_code
_entity_poly.pdbx_strand_id
1 'polypeptide(L)'
;MKLLVIHTLIESYRLFFANLGAFARLVWFPLVAQFIAAMFSRNYVPGLDPESPAYLSLSWFGAWLEAFAWILSIPAMTAWYRLVVLGREDRLARFTYSVGAAEWRFLCRAFIFGVAALAILAGISVAAWLAFFPSASWDEFESQTFSDPVLLILPGVVAFSLARFLLVFPAVAIGQELGFCSAWRVTKGNGFRLSTMVVLAAFPSYAGSAILDYAFFGGLMGPDTVYPLAYLILEATIYWFFFTIDASVLGIAYRELVTVAVPKTPK
;
A
#
# COMPACT_ATOMS: atom_id res chain seq x y z
N MET A 1 20.55 -8.23 -15.02
CA MET A 1 21.08 -7.86 -13.68
C MET A 1 20.28 -8.61 -12.61
N LYS A 2 20.92 -8.95 -11.49
CA LYS A 2 20.32 -9.73 -10.39
C LYS A 2 20.03 -8.76 -9.24
N LEU A 3 18.76 -8.61 -8.84
CA LEU A 3 18.38 -7.73 -7.72
C LEU A 3 19.01 -8.22 -6.40
N LEU A 4 19.60 -7.30 -5.64
CA LEU A 4 20.20 -7.60 -4.33
C LEU A 4 19.21 -7.19 -3.23
N VAL A 5 18.38 -8.15 -2.78
CA VAL A 5 17.25 -7.93 -1.85
C VAL A 5 17.64 -7.06 -0.64
N ILE A 6 18.69 -7.44 0.08
CA ILE A 6 19.13 -6.72 1.28
C ILE A 6 19.67 -5.33 0.95
N HIS A 7 20.39 -5.18 -0.16
CA HIS A 7 20.91 -3.88 -0.59
C HIS A 7 19.76 -2.92 -0.91
N THR A 8 18.76 -3.37 -1.67
CA THR A 8 17.59 -2.56 -2.03
C THR A 8 16.78 -2.14 -0.80
N LEU A 9 16.62 -3.03 0.20
CA LEU A 9 15.98 -2.68 1.47
C LEU A 9 16.81 -1.65 2.26
N ILE A 10 18.11 -1.87 2.43
CA ILE A 10 18.96 -0.90 3.16
C ILE A 10 18.95 0.46 2.45
N GLU A 11 18.99 0.47 1.13
CA GLU A 11 18.93 1.68 0.33
C GLU A 11 17.58 2.40 0.47
N SER A 12 16.45 1.68 0.51
CA SER A 12 15.12 2.30 0.69
C SER A 12 15.00 3.00 2.04
N TYR A 13 15.44 2.37 3.13
CA TYR A 13 15.50 3.01 4.46
C TYR A 13 16.44 4.21 4.47
N ARG A 14 17.64 4.08 3.90
CA ARG A 14 18.59 5.19 3.81
C ARG A 14 18.01 6.37 3.03
N LEU A 15 17.35 6.12 1.90
CA LEU A 15 16.69 7.15 1.10
C LEU A 15 15.57 7.83 1.89
N PHE A 16 14.77 7.07 2.62
CA PHE A 16 13.72 7.62 3.48
C PHE A 16 14.30 8.57 4.53
N PHE A 17 15.27 8.10 5.32
CA PHE A 17 15.87 8.91 6.39
C PHE A 17 16.66 10.12 5.86
N ALA A 18 17.31 9.99 4.71
CA ALA A 18 17.98 11.12 4.06
C ALA A 18 17.01 12.20 3.55
N ASN A 19 15.72 11.87 3.42
CA ASN A 19 14.68 12.73 2.85
C ASN A 19 13.47 12.92 3.79
N LEU A 20 13.66 12.85 5.13
CA LEU A 20 12.56 13.03 6.10
C LEU A 20 11.77 14.33 5.90
N GLY A 21 12.44 15.45 5.63
CA GLY A 21 11.77 16.73 5.41
C GLY A 21 10.97 16.78 4.10
N ALA A 22 11.31 15.95 3.12
CA ALA A 22 10.52 15.77 1.91
C ALA A 22 9.31 14.88 2.17
N PHE A 23 9.53 13.75 2.86
CA PHE A 23 8.48 12.84 3.31
C PHE A 23 7.40 13.58 4.10
N ALA A 24 7.79 14.32 5.15
CA ALA A 24 6.85 15.06 5.99
C ALA A 24 6.00 16.04 5.17
N ARG A 25 6.61 16.76 4.21
CA ARG A 25 5.92 17.70 3.32
C ARG A 25 4.98 17.04 2.32
N LEU A 26 5.25 15.82 1.89
CA LEU A 26 4.40 15.07 0.96
C LEU A 26 3.25 14.33 1.67
N VAL A 27 3.48 13.91 2.90
CA VAL A 27 2.58 12.98 3.59
C VAL A 27 1.66 13.67 4.59
N TRP A 28 2.02 14.84 5.15
CA TRP A 28 1.19 15.47 6.18
C TRP A 28 -0.27 15.68 5.73
N PHE A 29 -0.50 16.12 4.48
CA PHE A 29 -1.84 16.39 3.99
C PHE A 29 -2.70 15.13 3.84
N PRO A 30 -2.27 14.10 3.09
CA PRO A 30 -3.05 12.87 3.00
C PRO A 30 -3.12 12.11 4.34
N LEU A 31 -2.12 12.24 5.23
CA LEU A 31 -2.16 11.72 6.59
C LEU A 31 -3.30 12.38 7.40
N VAL A 32 -3.40 13.71 7.39
CA VAL A 32 -4.48 14.44 8.06
C VAL A 32 -5.84 14.08 7.46
N ALA A 33 -5.94 13.96 6.14
CA ALA A 33 -7.17 13.56 5.47
C ALA A 33 -7.60 12.13 5.87
N GLN A 34 -6.67 11.18 5.91
CA GLN A 34 -6.95 9.81 6.35
C GLN A 34 -7.35 9.77 7.82
N PHE A 35 -6.68 10.55 8.66
CA PHE A 35 -7.04 10.65 10.08
C PHE A 35 -8.46 11.17 10.26
N ILE A 36 -8.83 12.25 9.57
CA ILE A 36 -10.21 12.77 9.59
C ILE A 36 -11.18 11.70 9.09
N ALA A 37 -10.88 11.04 7.96
CA ALA A 37 -11.71 9.97 7.43
C ALA A 37 -11.91 8.81 8.42
N ALA A 38 -10.84 8.37 9.08
CA ALA A 38 -10.86 7.27 10.05
C ALA A 38 -11.73 7.59 11.28
N MET A 39 -11.78 8.86 11.71
CA MET A 39 -12.67 9.30 12.79
C MET A 39 -14.15 9.09 12.44
N PHE A 40 -14.52 9.19 11.15
CA PHE A 40 -15.88 8.93 10.68
C PHE A 40 -16.12 7.46 10.31
N SER A 41 -15.13 6.76 9.75
CA SER A 41 -15.31 5.39 9.23
C SER A 41 -15.28 4.33 10.31
N ARG A 42 -14.44 4.50 11.35
CA ARG A 42 -14.26 3.51 12.42
C ARG A 42 -15.22 3.67 13.60
N ASN A 43 -16.32 4.41 13.40
CA ASN A 43 -17.48 4.42 14.27
C ASN A 43 -17.17 4.80 15.73
N TYR A 44 -16.30 5.78 15.97
CA TYR A 44 -16.13 6.41 17.28
C TYR A 44 -17.28 7.37 17.62
N VAL A 45 -18.52 6.93 17.45
CA VAL A 45 -19.69 7.62 17.99
C VAL A 45 -20.29 6.75 19.09
N PRO A 46 -19.83 6.93 20.35
CA PRO A 46 -20.36 6.20 21.48
C PRO A 46 -21.89 6.34 21.55
N GLY A 47 -22.58 5.21 21.73
CA GLY A 47 -24.02 5.19 21.98
C GLY A 47 -24.93 5.13 20.76
N LEU A 48 -24.39 5.00 19.54
CA LEU A 48 -25.20 4.63 18.37
C LEU A 48 -25.31 3.11 18.25
N ASP A 49 -26.53 2.63 18.04
CA ASP A 49 -26.81 1.25 17.67
C ASP A 49 -26.21 0.96 16.27
N PRO A 50 -25.37 -0.09 16.11
CA PRO A 50 -24.79 -0.47 14.82
C PRO A 50 -25.81 -0.76 13.72
N GLU A 51 -27.03 -1.16 14.08
CA GLU A 51 -28.10 -1.43 13.12
C GLU A 51 -28.90 -0.16 12.76
N SER A 52 -28.66 0.96 13.45
CA SER A 52 -29.41 2.18 13.20
C SER A 52 -29.08 2.78 11.82
N PRO A 53 -30.07 3.33 11.09
CA PRO A 53 -29.83 4.02 9.82
C PRO A 53 -28.82 5.17 9.92
N ALA A 54 -28.76 5.82 11.10
CA ALA A 54 -27.82 6.90 11.39
C ALA A 54 -26.37 6.38 11.43
N TYR A 55 -26.13 5.25 12.09
CA TYR A 55 -24.83 4.60 12.14
C TYR A 55 -24.37 4.22 10.72
N LEU A 56 -25.21 3.51 9.96
CA LEU A 56 -24.88 3.09 8.59
C LEU A 56 -24.54 4.28 7.69
N SER A 57 -25.31 5.36 7.77
CA SER A 57 -25.06 6.57 6.98
C SER A 57 -23.72 7.22 7.30
N LEU A 58 -23.33 7.25 8.58
CA LEU A 58 -22.06 7.79 9.02
C LEU A 58 -20.87 6.91 8.58
N SER A 59 -20.99 5.58 8.70
CA SER A 59 -19.95 4.65 8.25
C SER A 59 -19.72 4.78 6.74
N TRP A 60 -20.79 4.88 5.94
CA TRP A 60 -20.69 5.12 4.50
C TRP A 60 -20.02 6.45 4.18
N PHE A 61 -20.37 7.52 4.90
CA PHE A 61 -19.72 8.81 4.76
C PHE A 61 -18.21 8.72 5.08
N GLY A 62 -17.84 8.04 6.17
CA GLY A 62 -16.46 7.78 6.53
C GLY A 62 -15.71 7.00 5.44
N ALA A 63 -16.31 5.97 4.87
CA ALA A 63 -15.72 5.20 3.77
C ALA A 63 -15.46 6.07 2.52
N TRP A 64 -16.39 6.98 2.19
CA TRP A 64 -16.19 7.95 1.10
C TRP A 64 -15.05 8.93 1.39
N LEU A 65 -14.94 9.43 2.63
CA LEU A 65 -13.83 10.27 3.04
C LEU A 65 -12.50 9.52 2.95
N GLU A 66 -12.48 8.24 3.30
CA GLU A 66 -11.28 7.41 3.24
C GLU A 66 -10.85 7.20 1.78
N ALA A 67 -11.78 6.84 0.90
CA ALA A 67 -11.55 6.76 -0.54
C ALA A 67 -11.02 8.08 -1.11
N PHE A 68 -11.56 9.22 -0.66
CA PHE A 68 -11.06 10.53 -1.05
C PHE A 68 -9.64 10.77 -0.53
N ALA A 69 -9.33 10.42 0.72
CA ALA A 69 -7.99 10.54 1.29
C ALA A 69 -6.96 9.68 0.53
N TRP A 70 -7.37 8.50 0.03
CA TRP A 70 -6.55 7.70 -0.88
C TRP A 70 -6.28 8.40 -2.21
N ILE A 71 -7.26 9.10 -2.79
CA ILE A 71 -7.03 9.90 -4.00
C ILE A 71 -6.03 11.04 -3.72
N LEU A 72 -6.12 11.67 -2.55
CA LEU A 72 -5.16 12.70 -2.11
C LEU A 72 -3.75 12.15 -1.90
N SER A 73 -3.57 10.84 -1.71
CA SER A 73 -2.25 10.21 -1.63
C SER A 73 -1.52 10.17 -2.97
N ILE A 74 -2.24 10.25 -4.11
CA ILE A 74 -1.65 10.03 -5.44
C ILE A 74 -0.55 11.05 -5.81
N PRO A 75 -0.75 12.37 -5.64
CA PRO A 75 0.32 13.34 -5.87
C PRO A 75 1.55 13.12 -4.97
N ALA A 76 1.31 12.71 -3.71
CA ALA A 76 2.39 12.43 -2.77
C ALA A 76 3.21 11.21 -3.21
N MET A 77 2.53 10.13 -3.61
CA MET A 77 3.19 8.91 -4.08
C MET A 77 3.93 9.10 -5.39
N THR A 78 3.33 9.79 -6.35
CA THR A 78 4.00 10.10 -7.62
C THR A 78 5.25 10.96 -7.41
N ALA A 79 5.17 12.00 -6.55
CA ALA A 79 6.34 12.80 -6.19
C ALA A 79 7.42 11.96 -5.49
N TRP A 80 7.04 11.05 -4.59
CA TRP A 80 7.98 10.15 -3.92
C TRP A 80 8.67 9.20 -4.90
N TYR A 81 7.91 8.58 -5.82
CA TYR A 81 8.49 7.74 -6.88
C TYR A 81 9.47 8.51 -7.78
N ARG A 82 9.14 9.76 -8.16
CA ARG A 82 10.05 10.62 -8.92
C ARG A 82 11.35 10.87 -8.15
N LEU A 83 11.25 11.20 -6.87
CA LEU A 83 12.43 11.42 -6.01
C LEU A 83 13.33 10.18 -5.95
N VAL A 84 12.75 8.99 -5.78
CA VAL A 84 13.50 7.72 -5.68
C VAL A 84 14.15 7.34 -7.01
N VAL A 85 13.41 7.48 -8.12
CA VAL A 85 13.86 7.02 -9.44
C VAL A 85 14.82 8.02 -10.10
N LEU A 86 14.52 9.31 -10.05
CA LEU A 86 15.29 10.37 -10.73
C LEU A 86 16.35 11.01 -9.84
N GLY A 87 16.21 10.91 -8.52
CA GLY A 87 17.08 11.59 -7.56
C GLY A 87 16.65 13.03 -7.29
N ARG A 88 17.24 13.63 -6.25
CA ARG A 88 16.85 14.96 -5.74
C ARG A 88 17.20 16.12 -6.66
N GLU A 89 18.19 15.94 -7.53
CA GLU A 89 18.69 16.99 -8.42
C GLU A 89 17.78 17.22 -9.64
N ASP A 90 16.92 16.24 -9.96
CA ASP A 90 16.03 16.34 -11.11
C ASP A 90 14.92 17.37 -10.88
N ARG A 91 14.64 18.20 -11.91
CA ARG A 91 13.57 19.19 -11.86
C ARG A 91 12.19 18.56 -11.65
N LEU A 92 11.95 17.36 -12.20
CA LEU A 92 10.71 16.61 -12.04
C LEU A 92 10.54 16.02 -10.64
N ALA A 93 11.64 15.85 -9.89
CA ALA A 93 11.60 15.40 -8.50
C ALA A 93 11.29 16.55 -7.51
N ARG A 94 11.06 17.78 -8.00
CA ARG A 94 10.69 18.91 -7.13
C ARG A 94 9.28 18.73 -6.56
N PHE A 95 9.15 19.08 -5.28
CA PHE A 95 7.94 18.91 -4.47
C PHE A 95 6.83 19.89 -4.87
N THR A 96 6.17 19.64 -6.00
CA THR A 96 4.96 20.36 -6.41
C THR A 96 3.78 19.42 -6.39
N TYR A 97 2.78 19.70 -5.55
CA TYR A 97 1.45 19.10 -5.68
C TYR A 97 0.85 19.61 -6.99
N SER A 98 1.04 18.85 -8.05
CA SER A 98 0.43 19.11 -9.35
C SER A 98 -0.36 17.90 -9.77
N VAL A 99 -1.63 18.08 -10.09
CA VAL A 99 -2.43 17.04 -10.74
C VAL A 99 -2.20 17.19 -12.25
N GLY A 100 -1.25 16.42 -12.76
CA GLY A 100 -0.95 16.35 -14.19
C GLY A 100 -1.42 15.03 -14.80
N ALA A 101 -1.03 14.81 -16.06
CA ALA A 101 -1.34 13.58 -16.78
C ALA A 101 -0.71 12.33 -16.12
N ALA A 102 0.45 12.48 -15.48
CA ALA A 102 1.12 11.38 -14.79
C ALA A 102 0.35 10.95 -13.54
N GLU A 103 -0.14 11.89 -12.73
CA GLU A 103 -0.95 11.65 -11.54
C GLU A 103 -2.29 11.01 -11.90
N TRP A 104 -2.94 11.50 -12.97
CA TRP A 104 -4.17 10.89 -13.46
C TRP A 104 -3.96 9.46 -13.94
N ARG A 105 -2.92 9.22 -14.75
CA ARG A 105 -2.56 7.87 -15.20
C ARG A 105 -2.22 6.97 -14.01
N PHE A 106 -1.53 7.50 -13.00
CA PHE A 106 -1.20 6.76 -11.78
C PHE A 106 -2.49 6.35 -11.06
N LEU A 107 -3.41 7.29 -10.84
CA LEU A 107 -4.71 7.03 -10.21
C LEU A 107 -5.49 5.95 -10.99
N CYS A 108 -5.63 6.09 -12.32
CA CYS A 108 -6.34 5.09 -13.12
C CYS A 108 -5.69 3.70 -13.03
N ARG A 109 -4.35 3.62 -13.07
CA ARG A 109 -3.63 2.35 -12.95
C ARG A 109 -3.76 1.76 -11.55
N ALA A 110 -3.71 2.59 -10.52
CA ALA A 110 -3.89 2.17 -9.13
C ALA A 110 -5.30 1.65 -8.90
N PHE A 111 -6.32 2.34 -9.43
CA PHE A 111 -7.71 1.91 -9.37
C PHE A 111 -7.93 0.58 -10.10
N ILE A 112 -7.52 0.48 -11.37
CA ILE A 112 -7.67 -0.76 -12.17
C ILE A 112 -6.93 -1.92 -11.51
N PHE A 113 -5.69 -1.70 -11.08
CA PHE A 113 -4.90 -2.73 -10.42
C PHE A 113 -5.49 -3.12 -9.06
N GLY A 114 -5.93 -2.16 -8.26
CA GLY A 114 -6.54 -2.40 -6.95
C GLY A 114 -7.82 -3.20 -7.06
N VAL A 115 -8.74 -2.80 -7.96
CA VAL A 115 -9.99 -3.55 -8.22
C VAL A 115 -9.68 -4.96 -8.74
N ALA A 116 -8.75 -5.10 -9.69
CA ALA A 116 -8.39 -6.40 -10.23
C ALA A 116 -7.72 -7.30 -9.17
N ALA A 117 -6.78 -6.77 -8.39
CA ALA A 117 -6.12 -7.49 -7.32
C ALA A 117 -7.13 -7.93 -6.25
N LEU A 118 -8.02 -7.05 -5.83
CA LEU A 118 -9.07 -7.36 -4.87
C LEU A 118 -9.99 -8.46 -5.39
N ALA A 119 -10.50 -8.33 -6.63
CA ALA A 119 -11.39 -9.32 -7.23
C ALA A 119 -10.72 -10.70 -7.36
N ILE A 120 -9.45 -10.73 -7.79
CA ILE A 120 -8.70 -11.98 -7.93
C ILE A 120 -8.44 -12.59 -6.55
N LEU A 121 -7.95 -11.83 -5.58
CA LEU A 121 -7.64 -12.34 -4.25
C LEU A 121 -8.91 -12.81 -3.52
N ALA A 122 -9.99 -12.05 -3.57
CA ALA A 122 -11.27 -12.43 -2.98
C ALA A 122 -11.84 -13.68 -3.66
N GLY A 123 -11.88 -13.71 -5.00
CA GLY A 123 -12.38 -14.86 -5.75
C GLY A 123 -11.59 -16.14 -5.48
N ILE A 124 -10.27 -16.04 -5.38
CA ILE A 124 -9.39 -17.16 -5.05
C ILE A 124 -9.59 -17.62 -3.60
N SER A 125 -9.76 -16.69 -2.67
CA SER A 125 -10.01 -17.02 -1.25
C SER A 125 -11.34 -17.77 -1.09
N VAL A 126 -12.40 -17.28 -1.74
CA VAL A 126 -13.72 -17.95 -1.75
C VAL A 126 -13.63 -19.32 -2.43
N ALA A 127 -12.95 -19.42 -3.58
CA ALA A 127 -12.80 -20.69 -4.28
C ALA A 127 -12.00 -21.72 -3.47
N ALA A 128 -10.91 -21.29 -2.80
CA ALA A 128 -10.13 -22.14 -1.91
C ALA A 128 -10.98 -22.62 -0.73
N TRP A 129 -11.71 -21.71 -0.07
CA TRP A 129 -12.61 -22.07 1.02
C TRP A 129 -13.61 -23.14 0.62
N LEU A 130 -14.35 -22.92 -0.47
CA LEU A 130 -15.35 -23.86 -0.96
C LEU A 130 -14.75 -25.23 -1.35
N ALA A 131 -13.48 -25.26 -1.78
CA ALA A 131 -12.79 -26.50 -2.13
C ALA A 131 -12.36 -27.32 -0.90
N PHE A 132 -11.89 -26.66 0.16
CA PHE A 132 -11.41 -27.34 1.37
C PHE A 132 -12.53 -27.60 2.39
N PHE A 133 -13.57 -26.76 2.40
CA PHE A 133 -14.66 -26.78 3.36
C PHE A 133 -16.03 -26.74 2.68
N PRO A 134 -16.40 -27.77 1.88
CA PRO A 134 -17.61 -27.75 1.06
C PRO A 134 -18.92 -27.72 1.87
N SER A 135 -18.86 -28.08 3.15
CA SER A 135 -20.01 -28.06 4.07
C SER A 135 -20.00 -26.88 5.05
N ALA A 136 -19.00 -25.99 4.96
CA ALA A 136 -18.90 -24.88 5.89
C ALA A 136 -19.88 -23.75 5.53
N SER A 137 -20.36 -23.10 6.57
CA SER A 137 -21.23 -21.93 6.50
C SER A 137 -20.43 -20.66 6.13
N TRP A 138 -21.17 -19.60 5.78
CA TRP A 138 -20.57 -18.28 5.55
C TRP A 138 -19.97 -17.67 6.82
N ASP A 139 -20.57 -17.91 7.98
CA ASP A 139 -20.06 -17.42 9.27
C ASP A 139 -18.72 -18.07 9.62
N GLU A 140 -18.53 -19.35 9.25
CA GLU A 140 -17.25 -20.04 9.38
C GLU A 140 -16.20 -19.48 8.40
N PHE A 141 -16.60 -19.08 7.19
CA PHE A 141 -15.70 -18.41 6.25
C PHE A 141 -15.18 -17.10 6.83
N GLU A 142 -16.06 -16.23 7.33
CA GLU A 142 -15.66 -14.93 7.88
C GLU A 142 -14.73 -15.07 9.09
N SER A 143 -14.98 -16.06 9.95
CA SER A 143 -14.18 -16.27 11.15
C SER A 143 -12.86 -17.01 10.92
N GLN A 144 -12.76 -17.92 9.93
CA GLN A 144 -11.60 -18.79 9.77
C GLN A 144 -10.65 -18.43 8.62
N THR A 145 -11.12 -17.68 7.61
CA THR A 145 -10.35 -17.42 6.38
C THR A 145 -8.99 -16.77 6.62
N PHE A 146 -8.89 -15.91 7.64
CA PHE A 146 -7.65 -15.21 7.96
C PHE A 146 -6.81 -15.88 9.05
N SER A 147 -7.36 -16.88 9.75
CA SER A 147 -6.66 -17.61 10.80
C SER A 147 -6.01 -18.91 10.30
N ASP A 148 -6.52 -19.51 9.22
CA ASP A 148 -5.95 -20.74 8.68
C ASP A 148 -4.76 -20.45 7.75
N PRO A 149 -3.54 -20.87 8.11
CA PRO A 149 -2.35 -20.62 7.30
C PRO A 149 -2.42 -21.30 5.91
N VAL A 150 -3.15 -22.40 5.75
CA VAL A 150 -3.30 -23.10 4.46
C VAL A 150 -4.10 -22.23 3.48
N LEU A 151 -5.15 -21.57 3.95
CA LEU A 151 -5.97 -20.68 3.14
C LEU A 151 -5.22 -19.42 2.69
N LEU A 152 -4.17 -19.02 3.42
CA LEU A 152 -3.32 -17.88 3.08
C LEU A 152 -2.27 -18.20 2.00
N ILE A 153 -1.96 -19.47 1.74
CA ILE A 153 -0.93 -19.87 0.76
C ILE A 153 -1.32 -19.41 -0.65
N LEU A 154 -2.57 -19.69 -1.07
CA LEU A 154 -3.00 -19.44 -2.44
C LEU A 154 -3.12 -17.92 -2.75
N PRO A 155 -3.76 -17.09 -1.90
CA PRO A 155 -3.68 -15.63 -1.99
C PRO A 155 -2.23 -15.12 -1.93
N GLY A 156 -1.37 -15.74 -1.13
CA GLY A 156 0.05 -15.41 -1.05
C GLY A 156 0.81 -15.62 -2.37
N VAL A 157 0.58 -16.74 -3.07
CA VAL A 157 1.16 -17.03 -4.40
C VAL A 157 0.66 -16.04 -5.46
N VAL A 158 -0.59 -15.62 -5.34
CA VAL A 158 -1.20 -14.63 -6.24
C VAL A 158 -0.62 -13.25 -5.97
N ALA A 159 -0.56 -12.82 -4.71
CA ALA A 159 0.08 -11.57 -4.29
C ALA A 159 1.54 -11.53 -4.73
N PHE A 160 2.25 -12.65 -4.61
CA PHE A 160 3.60 -12.82 -5.13
C PHE A 160 3.68 -12.56 -6.64
N SER A 161 2.70 -13.04 -7.41
CA SER A 161 2.64 -12.81 -8.86
C SER A 161 2.28 -11.36 -9.19
N LEU A 162 1.41 -10.75 -8.39
CA LEU A 162 0.96 -9.37 -8.53
C LEU A 162 2.07 -8.35 -8.26
N ALA A 163 3.03 -8.68 -7.38
CA ALA A 163 4.18 -7.83 -7.07
C ALA A 163 4.99 -7.42 -8.32
N ARG A 164 5.01 -8.27 -9.36
CA ARG A 164 5.68 -7.97 -10.64
C ARG A 164 5.09 -6.79 -11.38
N PHE A 165 3.78 -6.59 -11.25
CA PHE A 165 3.07 -5.52 -11.95
C PHE A 165 3.16 -4.18 -11.21
N LEU A 166 3.64 -4.18 -9.95
CA LEU A 166 3.82 -2.96 -9.18
C LEU A 166 4.89 -2.03 -9.79
N LEU A 167 5.79 -2.52 -10.65
CA LEU A 167 6.75 -1.69 -11.39
C LEU A 167 6.09 -0.72 -12.39
N VAL A 168 4.80 -0.88 -12.68
CA VAL A 168 4.04 0.08 -13.49
C VAL A 168 3.92 1.44 -12.77
N PHE A 169 3.82 1.45 -11.44
CA PHE A 169 3.66 2.67 -10.65
C PHE A 169 4.85 3.64 -10.74
N PRO A 170 6.10 3.22 -10.48
CA PRO A 170 7.25 4.09 -10.68
C PRO A 170 7.42 4.55 -12.12
N ALA A 171 7.11 3.69 -13.11
CA ALA A 171 7.16 4.07 -14.53
C ALA A 171 6.21 5.23 -14.84
N VAL A 172 4.94 5.09 -14.43
CA VAL A 172 3.90 6.10 -14.66
C VAL A 172 4.20 7.39 -13.91
N ALA A 173 4.75 7.30 -12.70
CA ALA A 173 5.12 8.46 -11.91
C ALA A 173 6.14 9.36 -12.65
N ILE A 174 7.11 8.77 -13.35
CA ILE A 174 8.09 9.52 -14.17
C ILE A 174 7.61 9.82 -15.60
N GLY A 175 6.34 9.58 -15.90
CA GLY A 175 5.75 9.85 -17.23
C GLY A 175 6.12 8.82 -18.30
N GLN A 176 6.65 7.66 -17.92
CA GLN A 176 6.91 6.55 -18.84
C GLN A 176 5.75 5.57 -18.87
N GLU A 177 5.60 4.88 -19.99
CA GLU A 177 4.54 3.87 -20.18
C GLU A 177 5.14 2.47 -20.09
N LEU A 178 4.92 1.81 -18.96
CA LEU A 178 5.22 0.39 -18.79
C LEU A 178 3.90 -0.39 -18.78
N GLY A 179 3.64 -1.15 -19.85
CA GLY A 179 2.50 -2.07 -19.89
C GLY A 179 2.72 -3.31 -19.02
N PHE A 180 1.64 -3.99 -18.63
CA PHE A 180 1.70 -5.21 -17.80
C PHE A 180 2.55 -6.32 -18.43
N CYS A 181 2.45 -6.53 -19.75
CA CYS A 181 3.27 -7.51 -20.47
C CYS A 181 4.76 -7.15 -20.42
N SER A 182 5.09 -5.86 -20.52
CA SER A 182 6.46 -5.37 -20.41
C SER A 182 6.98 -5.52 -18.98
N ALA A 183 6.19 -5.19 -17.96
CA ALA A 183 6.53 -5.40 -16.56
C ALA A 183 6.84 -6.88 -16.27
N TRP A 184 6.04 -7.80 -16.80
CA TRP A 184 6.29 -9.24 -16.69
C TRP A 184 7.61 -9.67 -17.36
N ARG A 185 7.88 -9.15 -18.56
CA ARG A 185 9.10 -9.46 -19.31
C ARG A 185 10.35 -8.95 -18.58
N VAL A 186 10.31 -7.72 -18.08
CA VAL A 186 11.45 -7.10 -17.37
C VAL A 186 11.71 -7.79 -16.02
N THR A 187 10.67 -8.28 -15.35
CA THR A 187 10.82 -9.00 -14.07
C THR A 187 11.14 -10.49 -14.25
N LYS A 188 11.23 -10.99 -15.48
CA LYS A 188 11.57 -12.40 -15.75
C LYS A 188 12.95 -12.74 -15.17
N GLY A 189 13.01 -13.78 -14.34
CA GLY A 189 14.22 -14.19 -13.62
C GLY A 189 14.49 -13.44 -12.30
N ASN A 190 13.80 -12.31 -12.05
CA ASN A 190 13.91 -11.56 -10.80
C ASN A 190 12.61 -11.56 -9.97
N GLY A 191 11.52 -12.14 -10.47
CA GLY A 191 10.22 -12.13 -9.79
C GLY A 191 10.26 -12.56 -8.33
N PHE A 192 10.93 -13.68 -8.01
CA PHE A 192 11.04 -14.12 -6.62
C PHE A 192 11.70 -13.09 -5.72
N ARG A 193 12.81 -12.50 -6.18
CA ARG A 193 13.52 -11.46 -5.43
C ARG A 193 12.65 -10.22 -5.25
N LEU A 194 11.91 -9.82 -6.28
CA LEU A 194 11.00 -8.68 -6.22
C LEU A 194 9.90 -8.91 -5.18
N SER A 195 9.23 -10.05 -5.23
CA SER A 195 8.17 -10.37 -4.27
C SER A 195 8.70 -10.52 -2.86
N THR A 196 9.87 -11.15 -2.67
CA THR A 196 10.54 -11.22 -1.36
C THR A 196 10.85 -9.81 -0.82
N MET A 197 11.34 -8.89 -1.66
CA MET A 197 11.58 -7.50 -1.23
C MET A 197 10.30 -6.81 -0.81
N VAL A 198 9.20 -6.95 -1.57
CA VAL A 198 7.91 -6.36 -1.22
C VAL A 198 7.38 -6.93 0.09
N VAL A 199 7.46 -8.25 0.28
CA VAL A 199 7.04 -8.90 1.54
C VAL A 199 7.88 -8.44 2.71
N LEU A 200 9.22 -8.39 2.56
CA LEU A 200 10.12 -7.95 3.62
C LEU A 200 9.97 -6.46 3.95
N ALA A 201 9.62 -5.63 2.97
CA ALA A 201 9.38 -4.21 3.16
C ALA A 201 8.05 -3.94 3.86
N ALA A 202 7.01 -4.72 3.52
CA ALA A 202 5.69 -4.63 4.14
C ALA A 202 5.63 -5.31 5.51
N PHE A 203 6.45 -6.34 5.78
CA PHE A 203 6.38 -7.10 7.03
C PHE A 203 6.46 -6.23 8.30
N PRO A 204 7.38 -5.25 8.41
CA PRO A 204 7.40 -4.33 9.53
C PRO A 204 6.12 -3.51 9.75
N SER A 205 5.36 -3.20 8.69
CA SER A 205 4.09 -2.48 8.82
C SER A 205 3.03 -3.35 9.50
N TYR A 206 2.88 -4.59 9.04
CA TYR A 206 2.00 -5.57 9.65
C TYR A 206 2.40 -5.89 11.09
N ALA A 207 3.70 -6.09 11.34
CA ALA A 207 4.20 -6.33 12.69
C ALA A 207 3.94 -5.12 13.61
N GLY A 208 4.19 -3.90 13.12
CA GLY A 208 3.93 -2.67 13.86
C GLY A 208 2.45 -2.49 14.20
N SER A 209 1.55 -2.71 13.24
CA SER A 209 0.10 -2.68 13.47
C SER A 209 -0.35 -3.75 14.45
N ALA A 210 0.12 -5.00 14.32
CA ALA A 210 -0.25 -6.07 15.24
C ALA A 210 0.23 -5.80 16.69
N ILE A 211 1.44 -5.23 16.85
CA ILE A 211 1.94 -4.80 18.15
C ILE A 211 1.07 -3.67 18.72
N LEU A 212 0.67 -2.72 17.88
CA LEU A 212 -0.19 -1.61 18.27
C LEU A 212 -1.58 -2.13 18.71
N ASP A 213 -2.18 -3.03 17.93
CA ASP A 213 -3.46 -3.66 18.26
C ASP A 213 -3.39 -4.43 19.58
N TYR A 214 -2.33 -5.21 19.77
CA TYR A 214 -2.10 -5.92 21.02
C TYR A 214 -1.92 -4.96 22.21
N ALA A 215 -1.19 -3.86 22.03
CA ALA A 215 -0.97 -2.89 23.10
C ALA A 215 -2.25 -2.14 23.52
N PHE A 216 -3.10 -1.80 22.55
CA PHE A 216 -4.30 -0.99 22.78
C PHE A 216 -5.55 -1.82 23.10
N PHE A 217 -5.66 -3.05 22.58
CA PHE A 217 -6.85 -3.89 22.73
C PHE A 217 -6.57 -5.22 23.45
N GLY A 218 -5.32 -5.68 23.51
CA GLY A 218 -4.91 -6.94 24.13
C GLY A 218 -4.71 -6.91 25.66
N GLY A 219 -5.04 -5.79 26.32
CA GLY A 219 -5.12 -5.71 27.78
C GLY A 219 -3.95 -5.01 28.49
N LEU A 220 -3.00 -4.40 27.78
CA LEU A 220 -1.95 -3.57 28.40
C LEU A 220 -2.44 -2.17 28.79
N MET A 221 -3.40 -1.62 28.04
CA MET A 221 -4.04 -0.34 28.31
C MET A 221 -5.57 -0.56 28.23
N GLY A 222 -6.30 -0.27 29.31
CA GLY A 222 -7.75 -0.52 29.39
C GLY A 222 -8.56 0.32 28.38
N PRO A 223 -9.86 0.05 28.17
CA PRO A 223 -10.67 0.62 27.09
C PRO A 223 -11.11 2.11 27.25
N ASP A 224 -10.45 2.91 28.09
CA ASP A 224 -10.89 4.29 28.37
C ASP A 224 -10.74 5.24 27.16
N THR A 225 -11.62 6.23 27.07
CA THR A 225 -11.93 7.05 25.88
C THR A 225 -10.81 7.91 25.27
N VAL A 226 -9.59 7.94 25.85
CA VAL A 226 -8.45 8.74 25.35
C VAL A 226 -7.52 7.93 24.42
N TYR A 227 -7.61 6.60 24.45
CA TYR A 227 -6.82 5.72 23.58
C TYR A 227 -7.12 5.75 22.07
N PRO A 228 -8.33 6.05 21.58
CA PRO A 228 -8.62 5.88 20.16
C PRO A 228 -7.91 6.89 19.27
N LEU A 229 -7.73 8.12 19.74
CA LEU A 229 -7.05 9.15 18.96
C LEU A 229 -5.56 8.84 18.80
N ALA A 230 -4.90 8.44 19.89
CA ALA A 230 -3.49 8.07 19.88
C ALA A 230 -3.26 6.83 19.01
N TYR A 231 -4.13 5.83 19.10
CA TYR A 231 -4.12 4.65 18.25
C TYR A 231 -4.20 5.03 16.76
N LEU A 232 -5.21 5.81 16.37
CA LEU A 232 -5.40 6.23 14.97
C LEU A 232 -4.20 7.02 14.42
N ILE A 233 -3.62 7.91 15.22
CA ILE A 233 -2.43 8.67 14.82
C ILE A 233 -1.23 7.74 14.64
N LEU A 234 -1.00 6.83 15.58
CA LEU A 234 0.13 5.89 15.52
C LEU A 234 -0.02 4.92 14.34
N GLU A 235 -1.22 4.36 14.16
CA GLU A 235 -1.52 3.45 13.06
C GLU A 235 -1.33 4.14 11.70
N ALA A 236 -1.89 5.34 11.51
CA ALA A 236 -1.71 6.09 10.28
C ALA A 236 -0.23 6.44 10.06
N THR A 237 0.50 6.82 11.11
CA THR A 237 1.94 7.11 11.03
C THR A 237 2.75 5.89 10.62
N ILE A 238 2.51 4.73 11.24
CA ILE A 238 3.13 3.44 10.91
C ILE A 238 2.83 3.09 9.44
N TYR A 239 1.55 3.17 9.06
CA TYR A 239 1.11 2.88 7.71
C TYR A 239 1.86 3.72 6.68
N TRP A 240 1.88 5.05 6.85
CA TRP A 240 2.54 5.95 5.92
C TRP A 240 4.06 5.81 5.88
N PHE A 241 4.68 5.58 7.04
CA PHE A 241 6.11 5.30 7.13
C PHE A 241 6.46 4.11 6.23
N PHE A 242 5.83 2.96 6.46
CA PHE A 242 6.17 1.76 5.70
C PHE A 242 5.68 1.79 4.25
N PHE A 243 4.55 2.42 3.97
CA PHE A 243 4.07 2.58 2.61
C PHE A 243 5.06 3.36 1.73
N THR A 244 5.76 4.35 2.29
CA THR A 244 6.83 5.04 1.56
C THR A 244 8.11 4.22 1.41
N ILE A 245 8.43 3.35 2.37
CA ILE A 245 9.52 2.36 2.23
C ILE A 245 9.20 1.38 1.09
N ASP A 246 7.97 0.87 1.03
CA ASP A 246 7.50 -0.02 -0.04
C ASP A 246 7.61 0.67 -1.41
N ALA A 247 7.12 1.91 -1.51
CA ALA A 247 7.25 2.71 -2.72
C ALA A 247 8.73 2.94 -3.10
N SER A 248 9.62 3.15 -2.13
CA SER A 248 11.06 3.27 -2.38
C SER A 248 11.67 1.97 -2.91
N VAL A 249 11.32 0.82 -2.33
CA VAL A 249 11.77 -0.50 -2.80
C VAL A 249 11.35 -0.73 -4.25
N LEU A 250 10.09 -0.42 -4.59
CA LEU A 250 9.58 -0.54 -5.96
C LEU A 250 10.27 0.44 -6.92
N GLY A 251 10.52 1.68 -6.48
CA GLY A 251 11.24 2.68 -7.27
C GLY A 251 12.68 2.27 -7.56
N ILE A 252 13.42 1.76 -6.57
CA ILE A 252 14.78 1.25 -6.75
C ILE A 252 14.78 0.03 -7.67
N ALA A 253 13.87 -0.93 -7.43
CA ALA A 253 13.76 -2.13 -8.28
C ALA A 253 13.44 -1.76 -9.73
N TYR A 254 12.56 -0.78 -9.96
CA TYR A 254 12.29 -0.24 -11.29
C TYR A 254 13.55 0.37 -11.93
N ARG A 255 14.30 1.19 -11.19
CA ARG A 255 15.54 1.78 -11.66
C ARG A 255 16.55 0.70 -12.07
N GLU A 256 16.79 -0.29 -11.23
CA GLU A 256 17.76 -1.37 -11.51
C GLU A 256 17.33 -2.30 -12.65
N LEU A 257 16.03 -2.60 -12.77
CA LEU A 257 15.55 -3.57 -13.76
C LEU A 257 15.19 -2.94 -15.12
N VAL A 258 14.63 -1.73 -15.12
CA VAL A 258 14.12 -1.08 -16.35
C VAL A 258 15.11 -0.06 -16.88
N THR A 259 15.60 0.87 -16.05
CA THR A 259 16.41 1.99 -16.56
C THR A 259 17.81 1.57 -17.00
N VAL A 260 18.36 0.51 -16.40
CA VAL A 260 19.61 -0.11 -16.88
C VAL A 260 19.39 -0.90 -18.17
N ALA A 261 18.19 -1.42 -18.40
CA ALA A 261 17.86 -2.25 -19.57
C ALA A 261 17.50 -1.43 -20.82
N VAL A 262 17.09 -0.17 -20.66
CA VAL A 262 16.76 0.73 -21.77
C VAL A 262 17.82 1.83 -21.85
N PRO A 263 18.81 1.74 -22.77
CA PRO A 263 19.76 2.82 -22.98
C PRO A 263 18.97 4.09 -23.32
N LYS A 264 19.30 5.21 -22.66
CA LYS A 264 18.75 6.52 -23.02
C LYS A 264 19.03 6.75 -24.50
N THR A 265 18.00 6.73 -25.34
CA THR A 265 18.13 7.30 -26.67
C THR A 265 18.50 8.77 -26.49
N PRO A 266 19.64 9.24 -27.02
CA PRO A 266 19.96 10.65 -26.96
C PRO A 266 18.82 11.41 -27.63
N LYS A 267 18.22 12.35 -26.88
CA LYS A 267 17.29 13.33 -27.43
C LYS A 267 18.08 14.42 -28.14
#